data_AF-A0A7C1V9M5-F1
#
_entry.id   AF-A0A7C1V9M5-F1
#
_cell.length_a   1.000
_cell.length_b   1.000
_cell.length_c   1.000
_cell.angle_alpha   90.00
_cell.angle_beta   90.00
_cell.angle_gamma   90.00
#
_symmetry.space_group_name_H-M   'P 1'
#
loop_
_entity.id
_entity.type
_entity.pdbx_description
1 polymer ?
#
loop_
_entity_poly.entity_id
_entity_poly.type
_entity_poly.pdbx_seq_one_letter_code
_entity_poly.pdbx_strand_id
1 'polypeptide(L)'
;MFSFGITQKCEKCGNDVPLSQYTLKTRLCNNCIGKIKNEKKKFQKILSLDNLVIEIIPIYDGHSTSSIENGIRTIEYNYNHPKYELIHELGHFLLSEKVQYMNFVSQPPSNSNEEIFYYSNSIIDGFVDFNCLKIDYNHSYYIRYIKALLPGMINIPKQATLSDIIQGFLKFFISINYLIKIDEKKKLQEELINALENLKRFSINQSIIMYSNKKRLNQKNFRHIEAELSNFENVKETLDYQTVIKFIYDVLRLIPFISENLLGNQISLIYPL
;
A
#
# COMPACT_ATOMS: atom_id res chain seq x y z
N MET A 1 -15.16 10.56 -48.12
CA MET A 1 -14.91 9.26 -47.46
C MET A 1 -14.30 9.54 -46.09
N PHE A 2 -15.11 9.51 -45.03
CA PHE A 2 -14.57 9.50 -43.67
C PHE A 2 -14.07 8.08 -43.42
N SER A 3 -12.77 7.95 -43.15
CA SER A 3 -12.21 6.73 -42.57
C SER A 3 -13.00 6.42 -41.29
N PHE A 4 -13.83 5.38 -41.32
CA PHE A 4 -14.48 4.88 -40.12
C PHE A 4 -13.37 4.50 -39.14
N GLY A 5 -13.27 5.31 -38.08
CA GLY A 5 -12.15 5.33 -37.16
C GLY A 5 -11.83 3.95 -36.61
N ILE A 6 -10.53 3.67 -36.53
CA ILE A 6 -9.97 2.50 -35.86
C ILE A 6 -10.62 2.39 -34.49
N THR A 7 -11.45 1.37 -34.28
CA THR A 7 -12.01 1.09 -32.96
C THR A 7 -10.88 0.62 -32.07
N GLN A 8 -10.74 1.25 -30.91
CA GLN A 8 -9.77 0.80 -29.92
C GLN A 8 -10.30 -0.47 -29.25
N LYS A 9 -9.40 -1.40 -28.94
CA LYS A 9 -9.75 -2.67 -28.28
C LYS A 9 -9.61 -2.53 -26.77
N CYS A 10 -10.53 -3.13 -26.03
CA CYS A 10 -10.49 -3.23 -24.59
C CYS A 10 -9.28 -4.07 -24.16
N GLU A 11 -8.39 -3.51 -23.34
CA GLU A 11 -7.18 -4.20 -22.84
C GLU A 11 -7.49 -5.48 -22.08
N LYS A 12 -8.70 -5.59 -21.49
CA LYS A 12 -9.05 -6.75 -20.65
C LYS A 12 -9.77 -7.87 -21.40
N CYS A 13 -10.55 -7.56 -22.44
CA CYS A 13 -11.41 -8.54 -23.08
C CYS A 13 -11.43 -8.49 -24.61
N GLY A 14 -10.68 -7.57 -25.24
CA GLY A 14 -10.60 -7.45 -26.70
C GLY A 14 -11.85 -6.92 -27.40
N ASN A 15 -12.91 -6.54 -26.68
CA ASN A 15 -14.10 -5.94 -27.27
C ASN A 15 -13.82 -4.50 -27.75
N ASP A 16 -14.58 -4.04 -28.75
CA ASP A 16 -14.51 -2.65 -29.20
C ASP A 16 -14.89 -1.66 -28.09
N VAL A 17 -14.11 -0.58 -28.01
CA VAL A 17 -14.32 0.54 -27.09
C VAL A 17 -14.58 1.78 -27.95
N PRO A 18 -15.72 2.48 -27.75
CA PRO A 18 -15.94 3.77 -28.38
C PRO A 18 -14.81 4.74 -28.04
N LEU A 19 -14.33 5.51 -29.01
CA LEU A 19 -13.26 6.50 -28.79
C LEU A 19 -13.57 7.48 -27.65
N SER A 20 -14.85 7.82 -27.44
CA SER A 20 -15.30 8.69 -26.33
C SER A 20 -15.08 8.09 -24.93
N GLN A 21 -14.83 6.78 -24.84
CA GLN A 21 -14.59 6.06 -23.58
C GLN A 21 -13.11 5.67 -23.41
N TYR A 22 -12.36 5.68 -24.51
CA TYR A 22 -10.95 5.34 -24.52
C TYR A 22 -10.13 6.57 -24.14
N THR A 23 -9.71 6.64 -22.89
CA THR A 23 -8.84 7.73 -22.41
C THR A 23 -7.45 7.18 -22.13
N LEU A 24 -6.47 8.07 -21.98
CA LEU A 24 -5.13 7.67 -21.54
C LEU A 24 -5.16 6.95 -20.18
N LYS A 25 -6.13 7.30 -19.31
CA LYS A 25 -6.30 6.69 -17.99
C LYS A 25 -7.10 5.36 -18.03
N THR A 26 -8.17 5.27 -18.84
CA THR A 26 -9.01 4.06 -18.94
C THR A 26 -9.08 3.52 -20.37
N ARG A 27 -8.71 2.25 -20.53
CA ARG A 27 -8.74 1.51 -21.81
C ARG A 27 -9.70 0.31 -21.77
N LEU A 28 -10.79 0.44 -21.02
CA LEU A 28 -11.78 -0.61 -20.79
C LEU A 28 -13.11 -0.33 -21.48
N CYS A 29 -13.81 -1.41 -21.88
CA CYS A 29 -15.20 -1.33 -22.30
C CYS A 29 -16.15 -1.22 -21.10
N ASN A 30 -17.39 -0.75 -21.34
CA ASN A 30 -18.43 -0.62 -20.31
C ASN A 30 -18.69 -1.91 -19.52
N ASN A 31 -18.61 -3.08 -20.16
CA ASN A 31 -18.80 -4.36 -19.49
C ASN A 31 -17.70 -4.63 -18.46
N CYS A 32 -16.43 -4.38 -18.81
CA CYS A 32 -15.30 -4.52 -17.88
C CYS A 32 -15.39 -3.51 -16.73
N ILE A 33 -15.76 -2.26 -17.01
CA ILE A 33 -16.01 -1.24 -15.98
C ILE A 33 -17.15 -1.69 -15.05
N GLY A 34 -18.24 -2.22 -15.60
CA GLY A 34 -19.37 -2.76 -14.84
C GLY A 34 -18.97 -3.90 -13.91
N LYS A 35 -18.10 -4.82 -14.38
CA LYS A 35 -17.55 -5.91 -13.55
C LYS A 35 -16.73 -5.35 -12.37
N ILE A 36 -15.85 -4.38 -12.60
CA ILE A 36 -15.07 -3.73 -11.54
C ILE A 36 -15.99 -3.05 -10.52
N LYS A 37 -17.01 -2.31 -10.97
CA LYS A 37 -18.00 -1.68 -10.09
C LYS A 37 -18.75 -2.72 -9.24
N ASN A 38 -19.11 -3.86 -9.81
CA ASN A 38 -19.76 -4.96 -9.09
C ASN A 38 -18.82 -5.62 -8.07
N GLU A 39 -17.55 -5.84 -8.42
CA GLU A 39 -16.53 -6.35 -7.50
C GLU A 39 -16.31 -5.38 -6.32
N LYS A 40 -16.20 -4.08 -6.59
CA LYS A 40 -16.14 -3.05 -5.55
C LYS A 40 -17.33 -3.12 -4.61
N LYS A 41 -18.56 -3.15 -5.13
CA LYS A 41 -19.78 -3.27 -4.31
C LYS A 41 -19.77 -4.54 -3.45
N LYS A 42 -19.33 -5.67 -4.02
CA LYS A 42 -19.22 -6.93 -3.28
C LYS A 42 -18.24 -6.80 -2.10
N PHE A 43 -17.02 -6.29 -2.34
CA PHE A 43 -16.03 -6.18 -1.28
C PHE A 43 -16.36 -5.11 -0.25
N GLN A 44 -16.96 -3.99 -0.68
CA GLN A 44 -17.46 -2.95 0.21
C GLN A 44 -18.49 -3.52 1.20
N LYS A 45 -19.39 -4.39 0.73
CA LYS A 45 -20.34 -5.12 1.60
C LYS A 45 -19.64 -6.07 2.56
N ILE A 46 -18.65 -6.84 2.08
CA ILE A 46 -17.87 -7.77 2.92
C ILE A 46 -17.18 -7.01 4.06
N LEU A 47 -16.68 -5.82 3.78
CA LEU A 47 -16.02 -4.94 4.76
C LEU A 47 -17.00 -4.10 5.60
N SER A 48 -18.31 -4.30 5.45
CA SER A 48 -19.36 -3.54 6.15
C SER A 48 -19.31 -2.02 5.91
N LEU A 49 -18.94 -1.61 4.71
CA LEU A 49 -18.83 -0.21 4.29
C LEU A 49 -20.03 0.22 3.42
N ASP A 50 -21.15 -0.51 3.43
CA ASP A 50 -22.30 -0.29 2.54
C ASP A 50 -22.92 1.12 2.64
N ASN A 51 -22.74 1.78 3.77
CA ASN A 51 -23.19 3.14 4.03
C ASN A 51 -22.33 4.22 3.35
N LEU A 52 -21.13 3.88 2.86
CA LEU A 52 -20.23 4.83 2.22
C LEU A 52 -20.48 4.94 0.72
N VAL A 53 -20.52 6.16 0.21
CA VAL A 53 -20.47 6.41 -1.24
C VAL A 53 -19.00 6.49 -1.65
N ILE A 54 -18.52 5.44 -2.32
CA ILE A 54 -17.13 5.36 -2.82
C ILE A 54 -17.17 5.21 -4.34
N GLU A 55 -16.60 6.20 -5.02
CA GLU A 55 -16.39 6.19 -6.47
C GLU A 55 -15.20 5.31 -6.83
N ILE A 56 -15.29 4.62 -7.96
CA ILE A 56 -14.18 3.81 -8.47
C ILE A 56 -13.86 4.23 -9.89
N ILE A 57 -12.59 4.55 -10.11
CA ILE A 57 -12.03 5.01 -11.37
C ILE A 57 -11.02 3.95 -11.82
N PRO A 58 -11.37 3.09 -12.80
CA PRO A 58 -10.42 2.13 -13.35
C PRO A 58 -9.28 2.86 -14.07
N ILE A 59 -8.04 2.51 -13.74
CA ILE A 59 -6.83 3.05 -14.36
C ILE A 59 -5.99 1.93 -14.99
N TYR A 60 -5.30 2.23 -16.09
CA TYR A 60 -4.47 1.27 -16.82
C TYR A 60 -3.06 1.11 -16.24
N ASP A 61 -2.46 2.22 -15.83
CA ASP A 61 -1.08 2.31 -15.37
C ASP A 61 -1.02 3.09 -14.06
N GLY A 62 -0.05 2.76 -13.20
CA GLY A 62 0.07 3.25 -11.83
C GLY A 62 -0.42 2.28 -10.75
N HIS A 63 -0.18 2.63 -9.49
CA HIS A 63 -0.66 1.86 -8.35
C HIS A 63 -2.13 2.16 -8.06
N SER A 64 -2.85 1.17 -7.52
CA SER A 64 -4.17 1.46 -6.95
C SER A 64 -4.01 2.42 -5.77
N THR A 65 -4.92 3.38 -5.64
CA THR A 65 -4.90 4.34 -4.53
C THR A 65 -6.32 4.66 -4.07
N SER A 66 -6.44 5.00 -2.80
CA SER A 66 -7.64 5.50 -2.17
C SER A 66 -7.40 6.94 -1.72
N SER A 67 -8.40 7.79 -1.93
CA SER A 67 -8.31 9.21 -1.59
C SER A 67 -9.66 9.79 -1.16
N ILE A 68 -9.57 10.89 -0.42
CA ILE A 68 -10.70 11.78 -0.16
C ILE A 68 -10.34 13.18 -0.59
N GLU A 69 -11.15 13.74 -1.50
CA GLU A 69 -10.98 15.10 -1.98
C GLU A 69 -12.35 15.80 -1.96
N ASN A 70 -12.45 16.95 -1.29
CA ASN A 70 -13.70 17.71 -1.15
C ASN A 70 -14.89 16.86 -0.64
N GLY A 71 -14.62 15.89 0.25
CA GLY A 71 -15.62 14.97 0.80
C GLY A 71 -16.00 13.79 -0.10
N ILE A 72 -15.45 13.73 -1.31
CA ILE A 72 -15.68 12.63 -2.26
C ILE A 72 -14.64 11.54 -2.00
N ARG A 73 -15.10 10.31 -1.73
CA ARG A 73 -14.26 9.13 -1.55
C ARG A 73 -14.04 8.45 -2.89
N THR A 74 -12.79 8.28 -3.28
CA THR A 74 -12.43 7.74 -4.59
C THR A 74 -11.40 6.61 -4.45
N ILE A 75 -11.54 5.59 -5.28
CA ILE A 75 -10.51 4.59 -5.52
C ILE A 75 -10.10 4.67 -6.99
N GLU A 76 -8.85 5.06 -7.24
CA GLU A 76 -8.22 4.81 -8.54
C GLU A 76 -7.72 3.36 -8.53
N TYR A 77 -8.33 2.47 -9.32
CA TYR A 77 -8.04 1.03 -9.26
C TYR A 77 -7.32 0.55 -10.51
N ASN A 78 -6.10 0.05 -10.36
CA ASN A 78 -5.41 -0.60 -11.46
C ASN A 78 -6.02 -1.99 -11.74
N TYR A 79 -6.72 -2.11 -12.86
CA TYR A 79 -7.45 -3.33 -13.22
C TYR A 79 -6.56 -4.49 -13.70
N ASN A 80 -5.25 -4.27 -13.81
CA ASN A 80 -4.26 -5.30 -14.05
C ASN A 80 -3.74 -5.90 -12.73
N HIS A 81 -3.96 -5.24 -11.61
CA HIS A 81 -3.49 -5.69 -10.30
C HIS A 81 -4.40 -6.78 -9.69
N PRO A 82 -3.88 -7.58 -8.74
CA PRO A 82 -4.66 -8.61 -8.06
C PRO A 82 -5.86 -8.01 -7.33
N LYS A 83 -6.97 -8.75 -7.26
CA LYS A 83 -8.20 -8.33 -6.58
C LYS A 83 -8.01 -7.92 -5.11
N TYR A 84 -6.96 -8.40 -4.46
CA TYR A 84 -6.66 -8.00 -3.10
C TYR A 84 -6.34 -6.50 -3.00
N GLU A 85 -5.78 -5.87 -4.03
CA GLU A 85 -5.55 -4.42 -3.99
C GLU A 85 -6.86 -3.64 -3.85
N LEU A 86 -7.93 -4.08 -4.51
CA LEU A 86 -9.23 -3.43 -4.32
C LEU A 86 -9.74 -3.60 -2.88
N ILE A 87 -9.48 -4.74 -2.25
CA ILE A 87 -9.81 -4.97 -0.84
C ILE A 87 -8.96 -4.07 0.06
N HIS A 88 -7.67 -3.92 -0.26
CA HIS A 88 -6.72 -3.06 0.43
C HIS A 88 -7.15 -1.58 0.37
N GLU A 89 -7.45 -1.05 -0.81
CA GLU A 89 -7.92 0.33 -0.96
C GLU A 89 -9.26 0.60 -0.26
N LEU A 90 -10.16 -0.39 -0.21
CA LEU A 90 -11.36 -0.28 0.62
C LEU A 90 -11.03 -0.33 2.12
N GLY A 91 -9.98 -1.08 2.48
CA GLY A 91 -9.48 -1.21 3.84
C GLY A 91 -8.93 0.09 4.44
N HIS A 92 -8.39 0.97 3.60
CA HIS A 92 -8.04 2.34 3.97
C HIS A 92 -9.25 3.10 4.53
N PHE A 93 -10.40 3.05 3.82
CA PHE A 93 -11.64 3.63 4.34
C PHE A 93 -12.14 2.93 5.61
N LEU A 94 -12.04 1.59 5.67
CA LEU A 94 -12.40 0.84 6.88
C LEU A 94 -11.58 1.29 8.10
N LEU A 95 -10.27 1.43 7.96
CA LEU A 95 -9.39 1.90 9.03
C LEU A 95 -9.79 3.32 9.45
N SER A 96 -9.98 4.22 8.49
CA SER A 96 -10.40 5.61 8.73
C SER A 96 -11.71 5.72 9.51
N GLU A 97 -12.74 4.95 9.14
CA GLU A 97 -14.02 4.95 9.86
C GLU A 97 -13.87 4.34 11.27
N LYS A 98 -13.05 3.30 11.41
CA LYS A 98 -12.82 2.61 12.69
C LYS A 98 -12.11 3.49 13.71
N VAL A 99 -11.08 4.23 13.30
CA VAL A 99 -10.33 5.15 14.18
C VAL A 99 -10.86 6.58 14.17
N GLN A 100 -11.92 6.83 13.39
CA GLN A 100 -12.55 8.14 13.19
C GLN A 100 -11.57 9.23 12.74
N TYR A 101 -10.67 8.88 11.81
CA TYR A 101 -9.60 9.78 11.37
C TYR A 101 -9.35 9.71 9.85
N MET A 102 -9.89 10.71 9.16
CA MET A 102 -9.94 10.77 7.68
C MET A 102 -8.59 11.02 7.01
N ASN A 103 -7.58 11.48 7.76
CA ASN A 103 -6.28 11.79 7.16
C ASN A 103 -5.49 10.52 6.79
N PHE A 104 -5.89 9.33 7.25
CA PHE A 104 -5.31 8.05 6.78
C PHE A 104 -5.69 7.69 5.34
N VAL A 105 -6.63 8.42 4.74
CA VAL A 105 -7.08 8.25 3.34
C VAL A 105 -7.05 9.56 2.58
N SER A 106 -6.43 10.59 3.14
CA SER A 106 -6.29 11.90 2.49
C SER A 106 -4.93 11.99 1.83
N GLN A 107 -4.86 12.72 0.71
CA GLN A 107 -3.56 13.03 0.11
C GLN A 107 -2.76 13.93 1.06
N PRO A 108 -1.44 13.75 1.15
CA PRO A 108 -0.63 14.61 1.99
C PRO A 108 -0.57 16.02 1.37
N PRO A 109 -0.35 17.08 2.17
CA PRO A 109 -0.13 18.42 1.64
C PRO A 109 1.00 18.45 0.60
N SER A 110 0.88 19.30 -0.42
CA SER A 110 1.85 19.35 -1.53
C SER A 110 3.28 19.73 -1.14
N ASN A 111 3.47 20.29 0.06
CA ASN A 111 4.77 20.64 0.63
C ASN A 111 5.32 19.57 1.59
N SER A 112 4.66 18.41 1.68
CA SER A 112 5.14 17.29 2.47
C SER A 112 6.36 16.60 1.85
N ASN A 113 7.17 15.98 2.69
CA ASN A 113 8.26 15.13 2.24
C ASN A 113 7.70 13.77 1.80
N GLU A 114 7.83 13.49 0.49
CA GLU A 114 7.30 12.28 -0.13
C GLU A 114 7.84 10.99 0.49
N GLU A 115 9.13 10.92 0.85
CA GLU A 115 9.72 9.71 1.44
C GLU A 115 9.10 9.39 2.80
N ILE A 116 8.95 10.38 3.68
CA ILE A 116 8.31 10.21 4.98
C ILE A 116 6.85 9.80 4.81
N PHE A 117 6.14 10.41 3.87
CA PHE A 117 4.76 10.02 3.55
C PHE A 117 4.68 8.56 3.11
N TYR A 118 5.49 8.14 2.14
CA TYR A 118 5.47 6.77 1.62
C TYR A 118 5.90 5.73 2.66
N TYR A 119 6.90 6.02 3.50
CA TYR A 119 7.25 5.14 4.61
C TYR A 119 6.14 5.03 5.64
N SER A 120 5.49 6.14 5.96
CA SER A 120 4.33 6.16 6.86
C SER A 120 3.18 5.33 6.29
N ASN A 121 2.88 5.51 5.00
CA ASN A 121 1.82 4.77 4.33
C ASN A 121 2.12 3.27 4.30
N SER A 122 3.37 2.86 4.07
CA SER A 122 3.79 1.45 4.15
C SER A 122 3.51 0.80 5.52
N ILE A 123 3.53 1.59 6.59
CA ILE A 123 3.19 1.13 7.94
C ILE A 123 1.66 1.12 8.14
N ILE A 124 0.95 2.15 7.67
CA ILE A 124 -0.52 2.24 7.69
C ILE A 124 -1.13 1.04 6.95
N ASP A 125 -0.57 0.66 5.80
CA ASP A 125 -0.95 -0.52 5.03
C ASP A 125 -1.00 -1.79 5.90
N GLY A 126 -0.10 -1.91 6.89
CA GLY A 126 -0.12 -3.01 7.85
C GLY A 126 -1.37 -3.03 8.74
N PHE A 127 -1.85 -1.86 9.19
CA PHE A 127 -3.10 -1.73 9.93
C PHE A 127 -4.31 -1.95 9.03
N VAL A 128 -4.27 -1.45 7.79
CA VAL A 128 -5.29 -1.67 6.77
C VAL A 128 -5.47 -3.16 6.51
N ASP A 129 -4.38 -3.85 6.17
CA ASP A 129 -4.40 -5.28 5.88
C ASP A 129 -4.83 -6.09 7.10
N PHE A 130 -4.36 -5.75 8.30
CA PHE A 130 -4.82 -6.40 9.53
C PHE A 130 -6.35 -6.35 9.68
N ASN A 131 -6.96 -5.17 9.50
CA ASN A 131 -8.41 -5.01 9.62
C ASN A 131 -9.16 -5.77 8.51
N CYS A 132 -8.66 -5.74 7.27
CA CYS A 132 -9.24 -6.50 6.15
C CYS A 132 -9.16 -8.01 6.36
N LEU A 133 -8.07 -8.49 6.96
CA LEU A 133 -7.78 -9.92 7.13
C LEU A 133 -8.46 -10.56 8.34
N LYS A 134 -9.09 -9.77 9.23
CA LYS A 134 -10.02 -10.31 10.24
C LYS A 134 -11.20 -11.05 9.60
N ILE A 135 -11.51 -10.74 8.35
CA ILE A 135 -12.52 -11.44 7.56
C ILE A 135 -11.81 -12.56 6.80
N ASP A 136 -11.99 -13.80 7.28
CA ASP A 136 -11.28 -15.00 6.79
C ASP A 136 -11.31 -15.17 5.26
N TYR A 137 -12.43 -14.79 4.63
CA TYR A 137 -12.59 -14.83 3.17
C TYR A 137 -11.48 -14.07 2.42
N ASN A 138 -11.02 -12.95 2.96
CA ASN A 138 -10.03 -12.08 2.34
C ASN A 138 -8.61 -12.67 2.37
N HIS A 139 -8.33 -13.59 3.31
CA HIS A 139 -6.98 -14.16 3.48
C HIS A 139 -6.50 -14.90 2.22
N SER A 140 -7.39 -15.58 1.52
CA SER A 140 -7.06 -16.28 0.27
C SER A 140 -6.61 -15.34 -0.85
N TYR A 141 -7.20 -14.14 -0.94
CA TYR A 141 -6.81 -13.11 -1.89
C TYR A 141 -5.45 -12.51 -1.52
N TYR A 142 -5.22 -12.28 -0.23
CA TYR A 142 -3.98 -11.75 0.29
C TYR A 142 -2.78 -12.67 0.03
N ILE A 143 -2.91 -13.97 0.28
CA ILE A 143 -1.81 -14.91 0.00
C ILE A 143 -1.46 -14.95 -1.48
N ARG A 144 -2.45 -14.85 -2.38
CA ARG A 144 -2.18 -14.74 -3.82
C ARG A 144 -1.44 -13.46 -4.17
N TYR A 145 -1.81 -12.34 -3.53
CA TYR A 145 -1.13 -11.07 -3.68
C TYR A 145 0.33 -11.14 -3.19
N ILE A 146 0.58 -11.66 -1.99
CA ILE A 146 1.93 -11.87 -1.45
C ILE A 146 2.79 -12.73 -2.38
N LYS A 147 2.25 -13.83 -2.90
CA LYS A 147 2.95 -14.70 -3.87
C LYS A 147 3.30 -13.97 -5.17
N ALA A 148 2.48 -13.02 -5.61
CA ALA A 148 2.77 -12.23 -6.80
C ALA A 148 3.89 -11.19 -6.57
N LEU A 149 4.03 -10.69 -5.33
CA LEU A 149 5.07 -9.72 -4.96
C LEU A 149 6.44 -10.36 -4.67
N LEU A 150 6.43 -11.58 -4.12
CA LEU A 150 7.63 -12.29 -3.67
C LEU A 150 8.79 -12.28 -4.69
N PRO A 151 8.57 -12.58 -5.99
CA PRO A 151 9.65 -12.55 -6.98
C PRO A 151 10.36 -11.21 -7.08
N GLY A 152 9.64 -10.09 -6.98
CA GLY A 152 10.19 -8.74 -7.04
C GLY A 152 10.98 -8.35 -5.79
N MET A 153 10.65 -8.91 -4.63
CA MET A 153 11.40 -8.71 -3.38
C MET A 153 12.65 -9.60 -3.32
N ILE A 154 12.59 -10.79 -3.91
CA ILE A 154 13.74 -11.69 -4.04
C ILE A 154 14.72 -11.12 -5.07
N ASN A 155 14.22 -10.67 -6.21
CA ASN A 155 15.00 -10.13 -7.33
C ASN A 155 14.71 -8.64 -7.52
N ILE A 156 15.20 -7.83 -6.58
CA ILE A 156 14.97 -6.37 -6.58
C ILE A 156 15.45 -5.77 -7.91
N PRO A 157 14.57 -5.06 -8.65
CA PRO A 157 14.93 -4.43 -9.91
C PRO A 157 16.09 -3.44 -9.72
N LYS A 158 16.98 -3.34 -10.72
CA LYS A 158 18.14 -2.43 -10.66
C LYS A 158 17.74 -0.96 -10.51
N GLN A 159 16.56 -0.60 -11.01
CA GLN A 159 16.00 0.74 -10.97
C GLN A 159 15.28 1.07 -9.66
N ALA A 160 15.12 0.10 -8.73
CA ALA A 160 14.47 0.35 -7.45
C ALA A 160 15.30 1.34 -6.63
N THR A 161 14.64 2.40 -6.13
CA THR A 161 15.28 3.41 -5.30
C THR A 161 15.45 2.89 -3.88
N LEU A 162 16.30 3.55 -3.08
CA LEU A 162 16.40 3.25 -1.64
C LEU A 162 15.03 3.40 -0.95
N SER A 163 14.23 4.38 -1.36
CA SER A 163 12.89 4.59 -0.82
C SER A 163 11.99 3.39 -1.08
N ASP A 164 11.93 2.90 -2.32
CA ASP A 164 11.10 1.75 -2.68
C ASP A 164 11.46 0.50 -1.87
N ILE A 165 12.77 0.28 -1.66
CA ILE A 165 13.26 -0.88 -0.93
C ILE A 165 12.91 -0.80 0.57
N ILE A 166 13.00 0.39 1.18
CA ILE A 166 12.63 0.59 2.59
C ILE A 166 11.12 0.45 2.79
N GLN A 167 10.31 1.03 1.90
CA GLN A 167 8.85 0.84 1.91
C GLN A 167 8.50 -0.64 1.87
N GLY A 168 9.11 -1.37 0.93
CA GLY A 168 8.97 -2.82 0.82
C GLY A 168 9.35 -3.54 2.11
N PHE A 169 10.47 -3.18 2.74
CA PHE A 169 10.88 -3.75 4.02
C PHE A 169 9.86 -3.51 5.14
N LEU A 170 9.42 -2.26 5.35
CA LEU A 170 8.51 -1.88 6.42
C LEU A 170 7.18 -2.64 6.31
N LYS A 171 6.57 -2.62 5.12
CA LYS A 171 5.31 -3.32 4.83
C LYS A 171 5.48 -4.83 5.00
N PHE A 172 6.50 -5.41 4.38
CA PHE A 172 6.66 -6.85 4.31
C PHE A 172 7.05 -7.48 5.65
N PHE A 173 7.78 -6.76 6.51
CA PHE A 173 8.07 -7.21 7.87
C PHE A 173 6.79 -7.41 8.68
N ILE A 174 5.86 -6.43 8.63
CA ILE A 174 4.56 -6.55 9.30
C ILE A 174 3.77 -7.73 8.71
N SER A 175 3.71 -7.81 7.38
CA SER A 175 3.00 -8.89 6.67
C SER A 175 3.43 -10.29 7.13
N ILE A 176 4.73 -10.56 7.14
CA ILE A 176 5.27 -11.89 7.49
C ILE A 176 5.06 -12.26 8.94
N ASN A 177 5.20 -11.28 9.84
CA ASN A 177 5.19 -11.57 11.27
C ASN A 177 3.79 -11.60 11.86
N TYR A 178 2.84 -10.84 11.30
CA TYR A 178 1.56 -10.59 11.96
C TYR A 178 0.33 -10.88 11.11
N LEU A 179 0.45 -10.95 9.77
CA LEU A 179 -0.72 -11.03 8.87
C LEU A 179 -0.87 -12.39 8.17
N ILE A 180 0.25 -13.05 7.87
CA ILE A 180 0.24 -14.38 7.25
C ILE A 180 -0.04 -15.44 8.32
N LYS A 181 -1.09 -16.26 8.11
CA LYS A 181 -1.44 -17.39 8.99
C LYS A 181 -0.28 -18.38 9.09
N ILE A 182 -0.11 -18.99 10.27
CA ILE A 182 1.01 -19.87 10.60
C ILE A 182 1.24 -20.97 9.56
N ASP A 183 0.18 -21.63 9.09
CA ASP A 183 0.31 -22.74 8.14
C ASP A 183 0.79 -22.30 6.75
N GLU A 184 0.35 -21.12 6.28
CA GLU A 184 0.84 -20.54 5.03
C GLU A 184 2.27 -20.01 5.21
N LYS A 185 2.60 -19.43 6.36
CA LYS A 185 3.95 -18.97 6.70
C LYS A 185 4.95 -20.13 6.66
N LYS A 186 4.59 -21.29 7.22
CA LYS A 186 5.44 -22.50 7.19
C LYS A 186 5.72 -22.96 5.75
N LYS A 187 4.71 -22.93 4.86
CA LYS A 187 4.86 -23.35 3.46
C LYS A 187 5.80 -22.45 2.66
N LEU A 188 5.82 -21.15 2.97
CA LEU A 188 6.58 -20.12 2.23
C LEU A 188 7.83 -19.65 3.01
N GLN A 189 8.19 -20.32 4.10
CA GLN A 189 9.10 -19.76 5.10
C GLN A 189 10.45 -19.33 4.50
N GLU A 190 11.05 -20.18 3.67
CA GLU A 190 12.34 -19.90 3.02
C GLU A 190 12.26 -18.66 2.12
N GLU A 191 11.23 -18.59 1.27
CA GLU A 191 11.02 -17.49 0.32
C GLU A 191 10.79 -16.16 1.06
N LEU A 192 9.97 -16.19 2.12
CA LEU A 192 9.66 -15.04 2.95
C LEU A 192 10.91 -14.49 3.68
N ILE A 193 11.73 -15.38 4.26
CA ILE A 193 12.98 -15.00 4.94
C ILE A 193 13.98 -14.44 3.93
N ASN A 194 14.17 -15.11 2.79
CA ASN A 194 15.08 -14.66 1.75
C ASN A 194 14.70 -13.27 1.20
N ALA A 195 13.41 -13.03 1.00
CA ALA A 195 12.91 -11.72 0.57
C ALA A 195 13.21 -10.62 1.60
N LEU A 196 12.95 -10.84 2.90
CA LEU A 196 13.29 -9.85 3.94
C LEU A 196 14.79 -9.57 4.04
N GLU A 197 15.63 -10.60 4.01
CA GLU A 197 17.08 -10.43 4.06
C GLU A 197 17.62 -9.70 2.83
N ASN A 198 17.03 -9.96 1.65
CA ASN A 198 17.38 -9.22 0.43
C ASN A 198 17.01 -7.75 0.55
N LEU A 199 15.80 -7.40 1.00
CA LEU A 199 15.37 -6.01 1.22
C LEU A 199 16.33 -5.28 2.17
N LYS A 200 16.72 -5.90 3.28
CA LYS A 200 17.71 -5.34 4.23
C LYS A 200 19.06 -5.12 3.57
N ARG A 201 19.62 -6.15 2.93
CA ARG A 201 20.94 -6.09 2.29
C ARG A 201 21.00 -4.99 1.23
N PHE A 202 19.99 -4.92 0.36
CA PHE A 202 19.94 -3.90 -0.69
C PHE A 202 19.77 -2.48 -0.12
N SER A 203 18.96 -2.31 0.94
CA SER A 203 18.83 -1.01 1.63
C SER A 203 20.16 -0.54 2.21
N ILE A 204 20.90 -1.44 2.87
CA ILE A 204 22.24 -1.14 3.41
C ILE A 204 23.17 -0.71 2.27
N ASN A 205 23.26 -1.51 1.20
CA ASN A 205 24.15 -1.25 0.07
C ASN A 205 23.85 0.10 -0.61
N GLN A 206 22.58 0.39 -0.86
CA GLN A 206 22.16 1.67 -1.46
C GLN A 206 22.47 2.84 -0.52
N SER A 207 22.22 2.70 0.79
CA SER A 207 22.53 3.76 1.76
C SER A 207 24.03 4.08 1.85
N ILE A 208 24.91 3.10 1.61
CA ILE A 208 26.36 3.30 1.58
C ILE A 208 26.77 4.25 0.45
N ILE A 209 26.09 4.15 -0.70
CA ILE A 209 26.33 4.97 -1.89
C ILE A 209 25.80 6.39 -1.66
N MET A 210 24.62 6.51 -1.04
CA MET A 210 23.91 7.79 -0.91
C MET A 210 24.35 8.66 0.27
N TYR A 211 24.80 8.06 1.38
CA TYR A 211 25.02 8.79 2.62
C TYR A 211 26.43 8.62 3.19
N SER A 212 26.87 9.63 3.94
CA SER A 212 28.10 9.57 4.75
C SER A 212 28.00 8.54 5.88
N ASN A 213 29.13 7.98 6.35
CA ASN A 213 29.19 6.88 7.34
C ASN A 213 28.22 6.99 8.52
N LYS A 214 28.05 8.19 9.09
CA LYS A 214 27.21 8.39 10.30
C LYS A 214 25.70 8.30 10.04
N LYS A 215 25.26 8.37 8.78
CA LYS A 215 23.84 8.36 8.37
C LYS A 215 23.44 7.12 7.58
N ARG A 216 24.34 6.14 7.43
CA ARG A 216 24.08 4.91 6.66
C ARG A 216 23.23 3.93 7.44
N LEU A 217 22.41 3.16 6.74
CA LEU A 217 21.77 1.98 7.29
C LEU A 217 22.81 0.88 7.52
N ASN A 218 22.59 0.10 8.56
CA ASN A 218 23.37 -1.09 8.87
C ASN A 218 22.51 -2.10 9.65
N GLN A 219 23.07 -3.26 9.96
CA GLN A 219 22.38 -4.33 10.68
C GLN A 219 21.92 -3.94 12.09
N LYS A 220 22.62 -3.01 12.77
CA LYS A 220 22.16 -2.49 14.06
C LYS A 220 20.91 -1.62 13.89
N ASN A 221 20.86 -0.75 12.87
CA ASN A 221 19.65 0.03 12.57
C ASN A 221 18.46 -0.89 12.30
N PHE A 222 18.63 -1.91 11.45
CA PHE A 222 17.54 -2.85 11.15
C PHE A 222 17.05 -3.59 12.38
N ARG A 223 17.95 -4.07 13.26
CA ARG A 223 17.51 -4.70 14.52
C ARG A 223 16.66 -3.78 15.40
N HIS A 224 16.98 -2.49 15.45
CA HIS A 224 16.15 -1.52 16.17
C HIS A 224 14.80 -1.30 15.49
N ILE A 225 14.78 -1.16 14.16
CA ILE A 225 13.55 -1.00 13.38
C ILE A 225 12.65 -2.23 13.52
N GLU A 226 13.20 -3.43 13.40
CA GLU A 226 12.47 -4.70 13.57
C GLU A 226 11.88 -4.83 14.98
N ALA A 227 12.64 -4.42 16.01
CA ALA A 227 12.16 -4.42 17.39
C ALA A 227 10.98 -3.46 17.60
N GLU A 228 11.06 -2.25 17.03
CA GLU A 228 9.96 -1.29 17.10
C GLU A 228 8.75 -1.75 16.29
N LEU A 229 8.95 -2.23 15.05
CA LEU A 229 7.88 -2.82 14.24
C LEU A 229 7.22 -4.02 14.94
N SER A 230 7.94 -4.73 15.81
CA SER A 230 7.36 -5.84 16.56
C SER A 230 6.31 -5.41 17.57
N ASN A 231 6.31 -4.14 17.98
CA ASN A 231 5.25 -3.55 18.81
C ASN A 231 3.92 -3.44 18.06
N PHE A 232 3.90 -3.67 16.73
CA PHE A 232 2.66 -3.76 15.95
C PHE A 232 1.64 -4.71 16.58
N GLU A 233 2.09 -5.85 17.12
CA GLU A 233 1.20 -6.83 17.79
C GLU A 233 0.34 -6.19 18.88
N ASN A 234 0.92 -5.22 19.62
CA ASN A 234 0.28 -4.56 20.74
C ASN A 234 -0.63 -3.41 20.31
N VAL A 235 -0.42 -2.84 19.12
CA VAL A 235 -1.13 -1.63 18.66
C VAL A 235 -2.10 -1.89 17.51
N LYS A 236 -2.00 -3.02 16.80
CA LYS A 236 -2.79 -3.32 15.58
C LYS A 236 -4.31 -3.26 15.77
N GLU A 237 -4.79 -3.47 17.00
CA GLU A 237 -6.23 -3.43 17.32
C GLU A 237 -6.73 -2.08 17.81
N THR A 238 -5.85 -1.08 17.94
CA THR A 238 -6.21 0.24 18.48
C THR A 238 -7.37 0.88 17.71
N LEU A 239 -8.18 1.64 18.46
CA LEU A 239 -9.20 2.54 17.93
C LEU A 239 -8.76 4.01 17.96
N ASP A 240 -7.62 4.28 18.59
CA ASP A 240 -7.05 5.61 18.69
C ASP A 240 -6.04 5.86 17.57
N TYR A 241 -6.33 6.82 16.70
CA TYR A 241 -5.46 7.19 15.58
C TYR A 241 -4.12 7.75 16.06
N GLN A 242 -4.05 8.36 17.26
CA GLN A 242 -2.81 8.91 17.81
C GLN A 242 -1.83 7.80 18.15
N THR A 243 -2.32 6.66 18.62
CA THR A 243 -1.50 5.46 18.82
C THR A 243 -0.86 4.98 17.51
N VAL A 244 -1.60 5.00 16.40
CA VAL A 244 -1.07 4.63 15.07
C VAL A 244 -0.01 5.64 14.61
N ILE A 245 -0.29 6.94 14.71
CA ILE A 245 0.67 8.00 14.35
C ILE A 245 1.95 7.91 15.19
N LYS A 246 1.81 7.68 16.50
CA LYS A 246 2.94 7.50 17.40
C LYS A 246 3.78 6.29 16.99
N PHE A 247 3.15 5.17 16.67
CA PHE A 247 3.84 3.98 16.19
C PHE A 247 4.63 4.25 14.90
N ILE A 248 4.04 4.97 13.94
CA ILE A 248 4.73 5.42 12.72
C ILE A 248 5.96 6.27 13.09
N TYR A 249 5.79 7.29 13.91
CA TYR A 249 6.90 8.16 14.34
C TYR A 249 8.03 7.35 15.01
N ASP A 250 7.67 6.44 15.91
CA ASP A 250 8.62 5.63 16.67
C ASP A 250 9.43 4.70 15.78
N VAL A 251 8.84 4.16 14.71
CA VAL A 251 9.55 3.37 13.69
C VAL A 251 10.44 4.27 12.83
N LEU A 252 9.90 5.36 12.28
CA LEU A 252 10.62 6.18 11.30
C LEU A 252 11.80 6.95 11.89
N ARG A 253 11.75 7.34 13.18
CA ARG A 253 12.88 8.02 13.86
C ARG A 253 14.13 7.14 13.97
N LEU A 254 14.02 5.83 13.73
CA LEU A 254 15.14 4.89 13.74
C LEU A 254 15.90 4.84 12.41
N ILE A 255 15.38 5.50 11.36
CA ILE A 255 16.03 5.62 10.05
C ILE A 255 17.08 6.75 10.13
N PRO A 256 18.39 6.43 10.01
CA PRO A 256 19.48 7.31 10.43
C PRO A 256 19.68 8.57 9.58
N PHE A 257 19.10 8.63 8.39
CA PHE A 257 19.16 9.79 7.52
C PHE A 257 17.94 10.70 7.61
N ILE A 258 16.91 10.32 8.38
CA ILE A 258 15.77 11.19 8.72
C ILE A 258 16.10 11.88 10.04
N SER A 259 16.19 13.21 10.06
CA SER A 259 16.41 13.94 11.31
C SER A 259 15.12 14.02 12.11
N GLU A 260 15.25 14.01 13.45
CA GLU A 260 14.09 14.06 14.35
C GLU A 260 13.23 15.31 14.14
N ASN A 261 13.86 16.49 13.98
CA ASN A 261 13.14 17.73 13.69
C ASN A 261 12.38 17.67 12.35
N LEU A 262 12.97 17.08 11.31
CA LEU A 262 12.29 16.91 10.03
C LEU A 262 11.10 15.96 10.19
N LEU A 263 11.30 14.82 10.86
CA LEU A 263 10.25 13.84 11.09
C LEU A 263 9.07 14.44 11.87
N GLY A 264 9.33 15.10 12.99
CA GLY A 264 8.29 15.72 13.82
C GLY A 264 7.45 16.71 13.01
N ASN A 265 8.10 17.61 12.28
CA ASN A 265 7.40 18.58 11.43
C ASN A 265 6.56 17.90 10.34
N GLN A 266 7.09 16.86 9.68
CA GLN A 266 6.41 16.19 8.58
C GLN A 266 5.25 15.31 9.07
N ILE A 267 5.39 14.63 10.20
CA ILE A 267 4.30 13.86 10.81
C ILE A 267 3.15 14.78 11.21
N SER A 268 3.42 15.93 11.82
CA SER A 268 2.37 16.90 12.16
C SER A 268 1.72 17.53 10.92
N LEU A 269 2.46 17.66 9.82
CA LEU A 269 1.94 18.19 8.56
C LEU A 269 1.03 17.16 7.84
N ILE A 270 1.47 15.90 7.76
CA ILE A 270 0.73 14.82 7.09
C ILE A 270 -0.48 14.39 7.92
N TYR A 271 -0.34 14.33 9.25
CA TYR A 271 -1.37 13.88 10.18
C TYR A 271 -1.67 14.97 11.22
N PRO A 272 -2.38 16.05 10.83
CA PRO A 272 -2.73 17.12 11.76
C PRO A 272 -3.71 16.62 12.84
N LEU A 273 -3.43 17.00 14.09
CA LEU A 273 -4.24 16.73 15.28
C LEU A 273 -5.46 17.64 15.37
#